data_AF-J2NGW6-F1
#
_entry.id   AF-J2NGW6-F1
#
_cell.length_a   1.000
_cell.length_b   1.000
_cell.length_c   1.000
_cell.angle_alpha   90.00
_cell.angle_beta   90.00
_cell.angle_gamma   90.00
#
_symmetry.space_group_name_H-M   'P 1'
#
loop_
_entity.id
_entity.type
_entity.pdbx_description
1 polymer ?
#
loop_
_entity_poly.entity_id
_entity_poly.type
_entity_poly.pdbx_seq_one_letter_code
_entity_poly.pdbx_strand_id
1 'polypeptide(L)'
;MVKYFPFVLTLSMSAAFAYEPDRALNNLAHELAECAGFYVVSAKILESQNPELAERSNKAADTALDYSKALTSAKLTRARTEMAIKSMLKDLDNDVSNFSILLNKYADQCGETVSDPVKRMDYWKQKQG
;
A
#
# COMPACT_ATOMS: atom_id res chain seq x y z
N MET A 1 62.80 -11.73 -21.35
CA MET A 1 61.48 -12.00 -21.98
C MET A 1 60.45 -12.10 -20.87
N VAL A 2 59.74 -11.01 -20.58
CA VAL A 2 58.68 -10.96 -19.55
C VAL A 2 57.35 -11.10 -20.27
N LYS A 3 56.65 -12.23 -20.07
CA LYS A 3 55.31 -12.47 -20.60
C LYS A 3 54.30 -11.85 -19.63
N TYR A 4 53.75 -10.70 -19.99
CA TYR A 4 52.62 -10.10 -19.29
C TYR A 4 51.34 -10.86 -19.65
N PHE A 5 50.72 -11.48 -18.65
CA PHE A 5 49.41 -12.13 -18.76
C PHE A 5 48.36 -11.07 -18.41
N PRO A 6 47.44 -10.69 -19.32
CA PRO A 6 46.40 -9.74 -18.96
C PRO A 6 45.35 -10.46 -18.11
N PHE A 7 45.26 -10.08 -16.84
CA PHE A 7 44.16 -10.47 -15.95
C PHE A 7 42.90 -9.70 -16.39
N VAL A 8 42.09 -10.31 -17.24
CA VAL A 8 40.79 -9.78 -17.65
C VAL A 8 39.84 -9.89 -16.47
N LEU A 9 39.61 -8.76 -15.80
CA LEU A 9 38.63 -8.60 -14.73
C LEU A 9 37.23 -8.56 -15.37
N THR A 10 36.62 -9.73 -15.58
CA THR A 10 35.22 -9.82 -16.02
C THR A 10 34.31 -9.44 -14.85
N LEU A 11 33.95 -8.16 -14.76
CA LEU A 11 32.92 -7.67 -13.85
C LEU A 11 31.55 -8.22 -14.34
N SER A 12 31.02 -9.22 -13.67
CA SER A 12 29.67 -9.73 -13.91
C SER A 12 28.62 -8.72 -13.43
N MET A 13 28.25 -7.79 -14.31
CA MET A 13 27.08 -6.91 -14.13
C MET A 13 25.77 -7.72 -14.31
N SER A 14 25.40 -8.54 -13.32
CA SER A 14 24.16 -9.34 -13.39
C SER A 14 23.20 -9.12 -12.23
N ALA A 15 23.32 -8.05 -11.46
CA ALA A 15 22.50 -7.84 -10.24
C ALA A 15 21.49 -6.68 -10.28
N ALA A 16 21.40 -5.90 -11.37
CA ALA A 16 20.58 -4.68 -11.36
C ALA A 16 19.07 -4.89 -11.60
N PHE A 17 18.63 -6.05 -12.10
CA PHE A 17 17.24 -6.23 -12.55
C PHE A 17 16.31 -6.95 -11.55
N ALA A 18 16.84 -7.51 -10.46
CA ALA A 18 16.02 -8.22 -9.46
C ALA A 18 15.40 -7.31 -8.39
N TYR A 19 15.87 -6.06 -8.26
CA TYR A 19 15.45 -5.15 -7.19
C TYR A 19 14.10 -4.46 -7.44
N GLU A 20 13.72 -4.28 -8.71
CA GLU A 20 12.52 -3.53 -9.11
C GLU A 20 11.17 -4.24 -8.86
N PRO A 21 10.98 -5.55 -9.14
CA PRO A 21 9.69 -6.21 -8.91
C PRO A 21 9.31 -6.30 -7.42
N ASP A 22 10.28 -6.54 -6.54
CA ASP A 22 10.04 -6.66 -5.10
C ASP A 22 9.64 -5.31 -4.48
N ARG A 23 10.17 -4.20 -5.00
CA ARG A 23 9.83 -2.84 -4.56
C ARG A 23 8.37 -2.51 -4.91
N ALA A 24 7.98 -2.68 -6.16
CA ALA A 24 6.63 -2.36 -6.63
C ALA A 24 5.57 -3.16 -5.86
N LEU A 25 5.84 -4.45 -5.65
CA LEU A 25 4.98 -5.35 -4.89
C LEU A 25 4.87 -4.94 -3.43
N ASN A 26 5.99 -4.60 -2.78
CA ASN A 26 5.97 -4.12 -1.40
C ASN A 26 5.23 -2.79 -1.23
N ASN A 27 5.37 -1.87 -2.19
CA ASN A 27 4.68 -0.58 -2.18
C ASN A 27 3.18 -0.75 -2.35
N LEU A 28 2.74 -1.57 -3.32
CA LEU A 28 1.31 -1.85 -3.49
C LEU A 28 0.72 -2.52 -2.25
N ALA A 29 1.43 -3.49 -1.66
CA ALA A 29 0.98 -4.13 -0.43
C ALA A 29 0.87 -3.13 0.74
N HIS A 30 1.81 -2.18 0.84
CA HIS A 30 1.74 -1.13 1.84
C HIS A 30 0.52 -0.22 1.63
N GLU A 31 0.32 0.25 0.40
CA GLU A 31 -0.79 1.11 0.03
C GLU A 31 -2.15 0.44 0.26
N LEU A 32 -2.28 -0.85 -0.06
CA LEU A 32 -3.48 -1.63 0.23
C LEU A 32 -3.75 -1.76 1.73
N ALA A 33 -2.70 -1.95 2.54
CA ALA A 33 -2.83 -1.98 4.00
C ALA A 33 -3.24 -0.61 4.58
N GLU A 34 -2.79 0.50 3.98
CA GLU A 34 -3.26 1.85 4.32
C GLU A 34 -4.73 2.03 3.94
N CYS A 35 -5.12 1.60 2.74
CA CYS A 35 -6.52 1.68 2.30
C CYS A 35 -7.46 0.85 3.15
N ALA A 36 -7.03 -0.33 3.60
CA ALA A 36 -7.77 -1.07 4.62
C ALA A 36 -8.02 -0.22 5.88
N GLY A 37 -6.99 0.48 6.36
CA GLY A 37 -7.12 1.38 7.51
C GLY A 37 -8.11 2.51 7.27
N PHE A 38 -8.04 3.16 6.09
CA PHE A 38 -8.95 4.23 5.70
C PHE A 38 -10.40 3.75 5.69
N TYR A 39 -10.67 2.59 5.10
CA TYR A 39 -12.02 2.05 5.02
C TYR A 39 -12.55 1.59 6.39
N VAL A 40 -11.71 1.04 7.28
CA VAL A 40 -12.11 0.71 8.67
C VAL A 40 -12.49 1.98 9.43
N VAL A 41 -11.67 3.02 9.38
CA VAL A 41 -11.94 4.30 10.06
C VAL A 41 -13.22 4.94 9.49
N SER A 42 -13.35 4.94 8.17
CA SER A 42 -14.54 5.46 7.48
C SER A 42 -15.81 4.71 7.89
N ALA A 43 -15.77 3.38 7.90
CA ALA A 43 -16.90 2.55 8.35
C ALA A 43 -17.31 2.91 9.77
N LYS A 44 -16.35 3.11 10.68
CA LYS A 44 -16.64 3.44 12.07
C LYS A 44 -17.30 4.81 12.22
N ILE A 45 -16.86 5.80 11.45
CA ILE A 45 -17.44 7.16 11.46
C ILE A 45 -18.87 7.15 10.88
N LEU A 46 -19.09 6.32 9.86
CA LEU A 46 -20.36 6.22 9.14
C LEU A 46 -21.40 5.32 9.82
N GLU A 47 -21.00 4.47 10.76
CA GLU A 47 -21.84 3.42 11.36
C GLU A 47 -23.20 3.93 11.85
N SER A 48 -23.25 5.10 12.50
CA SER A 48 -24.49 5.68 13.01
C SER A 48 -25.22 6.60 12.03
N GLN A 49 -24.55 7.05 10.97
CA GLN A 49 -25.06 8.08 10.04
C GLN A 49 -25.57 7.46 8.73
N ASN A 50 -24.84 6.46 8.23
CA ASN A 50 -25.14 5.74 7.00
C ASN A 50 -24.63 4.28 7.13
N PRO A 51 -25.41 3.40 7.78
CA PRO A 51 -25.02 2.01 8.02
C PRO A 51 -24.72 1.22 6.75
N GLU A 52 -25.43 1.51 5.66
CA GLU A 52 -25.19 0.85 4.37
C GLU A 52 -23.81 1.21 3.81
N LEU A 53 -23.45 2.50 3.85
CA LEU A 53 -22.13 2.95 3.40
C LEU A 53 -21.02 2.45 4.35
N ALA A 54 -21.30 2.33 5.65
CA ALA A 54 -20.39 1.73 6.61
C ALA A 54 -20.13 0.25 6.27
N GLU A 55 -21.17 -0.52 5.93
CA GLU A 55 -21.02 -1.92 5.51
C GLU A 55 -20.21 -2.05 4.22
N ARG A 56 -20.48 -1.19 3.22
CA ARG A 56 -19.69 -1.14 1.98
C ARG A 56 -18.22 -0.82 2.26
N SER A 57 -17.97 0.11 3.18
CA SER A 57 -16.61 0.47 3.61
C SER A 57 -15.92 -0.72 4.29
N ASN A 58 -16.59 -1.45 5.18
CA ASN A 58 -16.03 -2.67 5.78
C ASN A 58 -15.67 -3.73 4.72
N LYS A 59 -16.53 -3.96 3.73
CA LYS A 59 -16.22 -4.89 2.62
C LYS A 59 -15.00 -4.44 1.80
N ALA A 60 -14.87 -3.14 1.55
CA ALA A 60 -13.70 -2.58 0.88
C ALA A 60 -12.43 -2.75 1.73
N ALA A 61 -12.54 -2.60 3.06
CA ALA A 61 -11.44 -2.86 3.98
C ALA A 61 -10.99 -4.33 3.93
N ASP A 62 -11.92 -5.28 3.98
CA ASP A 62 -11.63 -6.72 3.91
C ASP A 62 -10.93 -7.07 2.58
N THR A 63 -11.43 -6.52 1.48
CA THR A 63 -10.83 -6.69 0.15
C THR A 63 -9.38 -6.18 0.12
N ALA A 64 -9.14 -4.97 0.62
CA ALA A 64 -7.82 -4.37 0.67
C ALA A 64 -6.85 -5.15 1.58
N LEU A 65 -7.34 -5.65 2.72
CA LEU A 65 -6.58 -6.52 3.61
C LEU A 65 -6.15 -7.80 2.90
N ASP A 66 -7.07 -8.44 2.19
CA ASP A 66 -6.80 -9.70 1.49
C ASP A 66 -5.80 -9.52 0.36
N TYR A 67 -5.91 -8.44 -0.41
CA TYR A 67 -4.92 -8.11 -1.43
C TYR A 67 -3.54 -7.84 -0.81
N SER A 68 -3.45 -7.04 0.26
CA SER A 68 -2.17 -6.79 0.93
C SER A 68 -1.54 -8.08 1.48
N LYS A 69 -2.35 -8.97 2.08
CA LYS A 69 -1.89 -10.27 2.59
C LYS A 69 -1.35 -11.14 1.45
N ALA A 70 -2.04 -11.18 0.31
CA ALA A 70 -1.62 -11.97 -0.85
C ALA A 70 -0.28 -11.51 -1.43
N LEU A 71 0.02 -10.21 -1.34
CA LEU A 71 1.29 -9.65 -1.77
C LEU A 71 2.39 -9.75 -0.69
N THR A 72 2.04 -9.97 0.58
CA THR A 72 3.04 -10.00 1.67
C THR A 72 2.75 -11.10 2.70
N SER A 73 2.32 -10.72 3.90
CA SER A 73 1.97 -11.65 4.98
C SER A 73 0.92 -11.03 5.89
N ALA A 74 0.12 -11.88 6.55
CA ALA A 74 -0.88 -11.42 7.51
C ALA A 74 -0.29 -10.55 8.63
N LYS A 75 0.91 -10.91 9.13
CA LYS A 75 1.60 -10.16 10.18
C LYS A 75 1.98 -8.75 9.70
N LEU A 76 2.55 -8.64 8.50
CA LEU A 76 2.99 -7.36 7.97
C LEU A 76 1.81 -6.46 7.57
N THR A 77 0.79 -7.03 6.91
CA THR A 77 -0.47 -6.33 6.61
C THR A 77 -1.08 -5.76 7.88
N ARG A 78 -1.25 -6.59 8.92
CA ARG A 78 -1.82 -6.16 10.21
C ARG A 78 -1.04 -5.00 10.81
N ALA A 79 0.28 -5.11 10.89
CA ALA A 79 1.12 -4.05 11.46
C ALA A 79 1.01 -2.73 10.66
N ARG A 80 1.02 -2.80 9.32
CA ARG A 80 0.88 -1.63 8.45
C ARG A 80 -0.50 -0.98 8.58
N THR A 81 -1.57 -1.76 8.58
CA THR A 81 -2.93 -1.25 8.79
C THR A 81 -3.09 -0.60 10.15
N GLU A 82 -2.55 -1.19 11.23
CA GLU A 82 -2.59 -0.59 12.57
C GLU A 82 -1.85 0.76 12.62
N MET A 83 -0.69 0.86 11.97
CA MET A 83 0.04 2.12 11.86
C MET A 83 -0.74 3.17 11.07
N ALA A 84 -1.35 2.77 9.95
CA ALA A 84 -2.17 3.65 9.11
C ALA A 84 -3.37 4.19 9.90
N ILE A 85 -4.12 3.32 10.58
CA ILE A 85 -5.25 3.72 11.44
C ILE A 85 -4.78 4.71 12.51
N LYS A 86 -3.65 4.44 13.19
CA LYS A 86 -3.10 5.35 14.20
C LYS A 86 -2.76 6.72 13.61
N SER A 87 -2.21 6.77 12.40
CA SER A 87 -1.94 8.02 11.69
C SER A 87 -3.22 8.77 11.34
N MET A 88 -4.24 8.06 10.85
CA MET A 88 -5.53 8.64 10.50
C MET A 88 -6.26 9.20 11.71
N LEU A 89 -6.26 8.48 12.84
CA LEU A 89 -6.84 8.97 14.09
C LEU A 89 -6.13 10.24 14.60
N LYS A 90 -4.82 10.34 14.36
CA LYS A 90 -4.07 11.57 14.64
C LYS A 90 -4.45 12.70 13.69
N ASP A 91 -4.60 12.43 12.40
CA ASP A 91 -5.05 13.42 11.41
C ASP A 91 -6.46 13.94 11.70
N LEU A 92 -7.32 13.12 12.29
CA LEU A 92 -8.65 13.53 12.76
C LEU A 92 -8.59 14.40 14.03
N ASP A 93 -7.49 14.35 14.79
CA ASP A 93 -7.39 14.93 16.13
C ASP A 93 -8.52 14.46 17.09
N ASN A 94 -8.94 13.21 16.92
CA ASN A 94 -10.14 12.64 17.57
C ASN A 94 -11.46 13.40 17.31
N ASP A 95 -11.51 14.28 16.32
CA ASP A 95 -12.72 14.98 15.89
C ASP A 95 -13.18 14.46 14.52
N VAL A 96 -14.37 13.86 14.49
CA VAL A 96 -14.97 13.33 13.26
C VAL A 96 -15.33 14.42 12.25
N SER A 97 -15.43 15.69 12.68
CA SER A 97 -15.62 16.83 11.76
C SER A 97 -14.42 16.99 10.81
N ASN A 98 -13.24 16.52 11.22
CA ASN A 98 -12.03 16.49 10.42
C ASN A 98 -11.99 15.32 9.42
N PHE A 99 -13.06 14.52 9.30
CA PHE A 99 -13.09 13.39 8.37
C PHE A 99 -12.82 13.77 6.91
N SER A 100 -13.14 15.01 6.52
CA SER A 100 -12.78 15.58 5.21
C SER A 100 -11.27 15.52 4.91
N ILE A 101 -10.41 15.56 5.94
CA ILE A 101 -8.95 15.40 5.79
C ILE A 101 -8.63 14.00 5.27
N LEU A 102 -9.27 12.96 5.82
CA LEU A 102 -9.05 11.58 5.38
C LEU A 102 -9.62 11.37 3.97
N LEU A 103 -10.80 11.92 3.68
CA LEU A 103 -11.40 11.83 2.35
C LEU A 103 -10.45 12.42 1.28
N ASN A 104 -9.92 13.62 1.51
CA ASN A 104 -9.01 14.27 0.57
C ASN A 104 -7.69 13.52 0.38
N LYS A 105 -7.19 12.82 1.42
CA LYS A 105 -5.92 12.10 1.35
C LYS A 105 -6.05 10.71 0.72
N TYR A 106 -7.16 10.01 0.98
CA TYR A 106 -7.24 8.56 0.74
C TYR A 106 -8.38 8.14 -0.17
N ALA A 107 -9.49 8.88 -0.27
CA ALA A 107 -10.71 8.37 -0.91
C ALA A 107 -10.49 7.94 -2.37
N ASP A 108 -9.95 8.85 -3.18
CA ASP A 108 -9.74 8.59 -4.62
C ASP A 108 -8.66 7.53 -4.83
N GLN A 109 -7.49 7.71 -4.20
CA GLN A 109 -6.36 6.79 -4.33
C GLN A 109 -6.72 5.37 -3.87
N CYS A 110 -7.46 5.23 -2.77
CA CYS A 110 -7.89 3.91 -2.30
C CYS A 110 -9.00 3.32 -3.16
N GLY A 111 -9.92 4.14 -3.66
CA GLY A 111 -10.92 3.71 -4.64
C GLY A 111 -10.25 3.11 -5.88
N GLU A 112 -9.26 3.80 -6.44
CA GLU A 112 -8.48 3.31 -7.59
C GLU A 112 -7.67 2.07 -7.26
N THR A 113 -6.97 2.06 -6.12
CA THR A 113 -6.07 0.97 -5.74
C THR A 113 -6.81 -0.33 -5.48
N VAL A 114 -7.97 -0.27 -4.83
CA VAL A 114 -8.76 -1.46 -4.51
C VAL A 114 -9.62 -1.92 -5.69
N SER A 115 -10.11 -1.01 -6.53
CA SER A 115 -10.91 -1.38 -7.71
C SER A 115 -10.08 -1.97 -8.85
N ASP A 116 -8.84 -1.52 -9.02
CA ASP A 116 -7.92 -2.01 -10.06
C ASP A 116 -6.48 -2.15 -9.54
N PRO A 117 -6.20 -3.16 -8.69
CA PRO A 117 -4.86 -3.37 -8.14
C PRO A 117 -3.83 -3.74 -9.20
N VAL A 118 -4.25 -4.25 -10.37
CA VAL A 118 -3.34 -4.58 -11.48
C VAL A 118 -2.82 -3.30 -12.12
N LYS A 119 -3.71 -2.36 -12.47
CA LYS A 119 -3.30 -1.04 -12.94
C LYS A 119 -2.45 -0.31 -11.90
N ARG A 120 -2.79 -0.43 -10.62
CA ARG A 120 -1.98 0.17 -9.55
C ARG A 120 -0.61 -0.48 -9.41
N MET A 121 -0.50 -1.79 -9.62
CA MET A 121 0.80 -2.48 -9.68
C MET A 121 1.65 -1.92 -10.83
N ASP A 122 1.07 -1.68 -12.00
CA ASP A 122 1.82 -1.14 -13.13
C ASP A 122 2.31 0.29 -12.91
N TYR A 123 1.53 1.11 -12.19
CA TYR A 123 2.01 2.40 -11.68
C TYR A 123 3.28 2.22 -10.83
N TRP A 124 3.27 1.29 -9.87
CA TRP A 124 4.41 1.06 -8.99
C TRP A 124 5.64 0.49 -9.70
N LYS A 125 5.45 -0.32 -10.74
CA LYS A 125 6.56 -0.81 -11.59
C LYS A 125 7.22 0.31 -12.40
N GLN A 126 6.46 1.32 -12.81
CA GLN A 126 6.96 2.42 -13.63
C GLN A 126 7.58 3.55 -12.80
N LYS A 127 7.17 3.67 -11.54
CA LYS A 127 7.68 4.70 -10.64
C LYS A 127 9.09 4.36 -10.18
N GLN A 128 10.09 4.97 -10.83
CA GLN A 128 11.47 4.97 -10.34
C GLN A 128 11.51 5.67 -8.97
N GLY A 129 12.24 5.09 -8.01
CA GLY A 129 12.38 5.67 -6.67
C GLY A 129 13.34 6.83 -6.60
#